data_AF-A0A3F2RCW9-F1
#
_entry.id   AF-A0A3F2RCW9-F1
#
_cell.length_a   1.000
_cell.length_b   1.000
_cell.length_c   1.000
_cell.angle_alpha   90.00
_cell.angle_beta   90.00
_cell.angle_gamma   90.00
#
_symmetry.space_group_name_H-M   'P 1'
#
loop_
_entity.id
_entity.type
_entity.pdbx_description
1 polymer ?
#
loop_
_entity_poly.entity_id
_entity_poly.type
_entity_poly.pdbx_seq_one_letter_code
_entity_poly.pdbx_strand_id
1 'polypeptide(L)'
;MDFQNRVGSKPGSGGVASESQGNVDRRERLRKLALETVDLAKDPYFMKNHLGSYECARILLFQVAYPEIADKMQPRHRFMSAFEQKVEAPDKRWQYLLFACEPYETVAFKIPNDDVDKSEGKFFSNWDKDGKTFTLQLTFAVGEQDKNQPAPPPPRVQLRFY
;
A
#
# COMPACT_ATOMS: atom_id res chain seq x y z
N MET A 1 52.00 -43.89 24.84
CA MET A 1 51.42 -43.60 23.51
C MET A 1 50.24 -42.70 23.76
N ASP A 2 50.46 -41.41 23.58
CA ASP A 2 49.67 -40.37 24.23
C ASP A 2 48.92 -39.62 23.12
N PHE A 3 47.61 -39.83 23.05
CA PHE A 3 46.76 -39.41 21.94
C PHE A 3 46.39 -37.92 22.03
N GLN A 4 47.33 -37.06 21.60
CA GLN A 4 47.06 -35.67 21.25
C GLN A 4 46.02 -35.58 20.12
N ASN A 5 45.10 -34.61 20.25
CA ASN A 5 44.21 -34.06 19.23
C ASN A 5 43.04 -34.93 18.76
N ARG A 6 41.88 -34.72 19.39
CA ARG A 6 40.58 -34.92 18.73
C ARG A 6 39.72 -33.66 18.90
N VAL A 7 39.87 -32.72 17.96
CA VAL A 7 38.95 -31.57 17.80
C VAL A 7 37.62 -32.11 17.27
N GLY A 8 36.72 -32.44 18.18
CA GLY A 8 35.35 -32.83 17.86
C GLY A 8 34.43 -31.63 17.92
N SER A 9 34.27 -30.90 16.81
CA SER A 9 33.15 -29.99 16.64
C SER A 9 31.88 -30.84 16.53
N LYS A 10 31.07 -30.88 17.59
CA LYS A 10 29.74 -31.53 17.56
C LYS A 10 28.86 -30.79 16.54
N PRO A 11 28.39 -31.43 15.46
CA PRO A 11 27.36 -30.84 14.62
C PRO A 11 26.04 -30.86 15.41
N GLY A 12 25.50 -29.69 15.76
CA GLY A 12 24.19 -29.58 16.42
C GLY A 12 24.06 -28.55 17.54
N SER A 13 25.10 -27.78 17.91
CA SER A 13 24.96 -26.68 18.89
C SER A 13 24.48 -25.39 18.23
N GLY A 14 23.36 -25.44 17.50
CA GLY A 14 22.62 -24.24 17.10
C GLY A 14 21.84 -23.72 18.31
N GLY A 15 22.52 -23.04 19.23
CA GLY A 15 21.86 -22.39 20.36
C GLY A 15 20.80 -21.42 19.87
N VAL A 16 19.62 -21.41 20.50
CA VAL A 16 18.60 -20.39 20.27
C VAL A 16 19.26 -19.04 20.51
N ALA A 17 19.26 -18.17 19.49
CA ALA A 17 19.93 -16.88 19.57
C ALA A 17 19.51 -16.15 20.85
N SER A 18 20.48 -15.85 21.71
CA SER A 18 20.19 -15.15 22.97
C SER A 18 19.57 -13.79 22.66
N GLU A 19 18.70 -13.30 23.55
CA GLU A 19 18.06 -11.99 23.39
C GLU A 19 19.10 -10.87 23.19
N SER A 20 20.28 -11.01 23.81
CA SER A 20 21.42 -10.11 23.62
C SER A 20 21.93 -10.10 22.17
N GLN A 21 22.03 -11.26 21.52
CA GLN A 21 22.49 -11.39 20.14
C GLN A 21 21.46 -10.78 19.18
N GLY A 22 20.17 -11.06 19.41
CA GLY A 22 19.08 -10.47 18.61
C GLY A 22 18.99 -8.93 18.73
N ASN A 23 19.33 -8.38 19.89
CA ASN A 23 19.37 -6.93 20.11
C ASN A 23 20.54 -6.26 19.36
N VAL A 24 21.71 -6.93 19.30
CA VAL A 24 22.87 -6.46 18.53
C VAL A 24 22.54 -6.44 17.03
N ASP A 25 22.01 -7.54 16.51
CA ASP A 25 21.64 -7.66 15.10
C ASP A 25 20.57 -6.61 14.69
N ARG A 26 19.58 -6.38 15.56
CA ARG A 26 18.56 -5.35 15.35
C ARG A 26 19.19 -3.95 15.26
N ARG A 27 20.13 -3.64 16.16
CA ARG A 27 20.81 -2.34 16.21
C ARG A 27 21.66 -2.11 14.97
N GLU A 28 22.39 -3.12 14.52
CA GLU A 28 23.18 -3.03 13.30
C GLU A 28 22.30 -2.87 12.05
N ARG A 29 21.20 -3.62 11.96
CA ARG A 29 20.24 -3.49 10.87
C ARG A 29 19.61 -2.09 10.82
N LEU A 30 19.21 -1.53 11.95
CA LEU A 30 18.67 -0.18 12.03
C LEU A 30 19.70 0.88 11.61
N ARG A 31 20.97 0.73 12.03
CA ARG A 31 22.06 1.61 11.57
C ARG A 31 22.26 1.53 10.06
N LYS A 32 22.23 0.32 9.49
CA LYS A 32 22.39 0.09 8.05
C LYS A 32 21.26 0.74 7.25
N LEU A 33 20.01 0.58 7.70
CA LEU A 33 18.85 1.23 7.09
C LEU A 33 18.91 2.77 7.21
N ALA A 34 19.41 3.29 8.33
CA ALA A 34 19.54 4.74 8.52
C ALA A 34 20.66 5.37 7.66
N LEU A 35 21.69 4.59 7.30
CA LEU A 35 22.76 4.98 6.38
C LEU A 35 22.37 4.81 4.91
N GLU A 36 21.31 4.05 4.63
CA GLU A 36 20.77 3.86 3.29
C GLU A 36 20.02 5.14 2.87
N THR A 37 20.69 6.00 2.12
CA THR A 37 20.06 7.18 1.52
C THR A 37 19.19 6.72 0.35
N VAL A 38 17.87 6.78 0.52
CA VAL A 38 16.93 6.50 -0.57
C VAL A 38 16.96 7.65 -1.57
N ASP A 39 17.41 7.35 -2.79
CA ASP A 39 17.43 8.30 -3.90
C ASP A 39 16.02 8.43 -4.50
N LEU A 40 15.29 9.46 -4.06
CA LEU A 40 13.93 9.77 -4.51
C LEU A 40 13.83 9.97 -6.03
N ALA A 41 14.92 10.28 -6.73
CA ALA A 41 14.93 10.45 -8.18
C ALA A 41 14.85 9.12 -8.95
N LYS A 42 15.13 7.99 -8.29
CA LYS A 42 15.08 6.65 -8.87
C LYS A 42 13.81 5.88 -8.52
N ASP A 43 12.95 6.44 -7.67
CA ASP A 43 11.71 5.78 -7.30
C ASP A 43 10.69 5.92 -8.45
N PRO A 44 10.26 4.81 -9.07
CA PRO A 44 9.38 4.82 -10.23
C PRO A 44 7.98 5.38 -9.94
N TYR A 45 7.61 5.56 -8.67
CA TYR A 45 6.33 6.15 -8.26
C TYR A 45 6.45 7.64 -7.89
N PHE A 46 7.67 8.19 -7.83
CA PHE A 46 7.92 9.61 -7.62
C PHE A 46 8.15 10.32 -8.96
N MET A 47 7.17 11.10 -9.41
CA MET A 47 7.30 11.92 -10.61
C MET A 47 7.77 13.32 -10.24
N LYS A 48 8.63 13.93 -11.04
CA LYS A 48 9.04 15.33 -10.90
C LYS A 48 8.39 16.13 -12.03
N ASN A 49 7.58 17.12 -11.69
CA ASN A 49 7.01 18.00 -12.71
C ASN A 49 8.07 18.99 -13.24
N HIS A 50 7.75 19.67 -14.34
CA HIS A 50 8.67 20.60 -15.01
C HIS A 50 9.09 21.83 -14.17
N LEU A 51 8.44 22.05 -13.02
CA LEU A 51 8.78 23.09 -12.04
C LEU A 51 9.67 22.58 -10.91
N GLY A 52 9.99 21.28 -10.91
CA GLY A 52 10.85 20.65 -9.94
C GLY A 52 10.19 20.21 -8.64
N SER A 53 8.85 20.26 -8.55
CA SER A 53 8.11 19.65 -7.45
C SER A 53 7.82 18.18 -7.72
N TYR A 54 7.77 17.40 -6.63
CA TYR A 54 7.49 15.98 -6.67
C TYR A 54 5.98 15.74 -6.61
N GLU A 55 5.46 14.98 -7.55
CA GLU A 55 4.08 14.50 -7.60
C GLU A 55 4.10 12.99 -7.36
N CYS A 56 3.45 12.56 -6.28
CA CYS A 56 3.25 11.15 -5.97
C CYS A 56 1.86 10.75 -6.46
N ALA A 57 1.79 9.82 -7.41
CA ALA A 57 0.53 9.25 -7.85
C ALA A 57 0.04 8.23 -6.80
N ARG A 58 -1.17 8.41 -6.28
CA ARG A 58 -1.79 7.43 -5.39
C ARG A 58 -2.52 6.36 -6.22
N ILE A 59 -2.18 5.09 -6.00
CA ILE A 59 -2.72 3.96 -6.76
C ILE A 59 -3.34 2.95 -5.80
N LEU A 60 -4.47 2.37 -6.17
CA LEU A 60 -5.05 1.18 -5.54
C LEU A 60 -5.05 0.01 -6.55
N LEU A 61 -4.59 -1.14 -6.09
CA LEU A 61 -4.62 -2.40 -6.81
C LEU A 61 -5.47 -3.41 -6.04
N PHE A 62 -6.50 -3.93 -6.69
CA PHE A 62 -7.36 -5.00 -6.18
C PHE A 62 -7.10 -6.27 -6.97
N GLN A 63 -6.89 -7.37 -6.25
CA GLN A 63 -6.83 -8.71 -6.81
C GLN A 63 -7.84 -9.58 -6.07
N VAL A 64 -8.85 -10.06 -6.78
CA VAL A 64 -9.94 -10.87 -6.21
C VAL A 64 -9.95 -12.21 -6.92
N ALA A 65 -9.76 -13.29 -6.15
CA ALA A 65 -9.77 -14.65 -6.66
C ALA A 65 -11.20 -15.24 -6.62
N TYR A 66 -11.59 -15.94 -7.68
CA TYR A 66 -12.88 -16.59 -7.84
C TYR A 66 -12.73 -18.06 -8.26
N PRO A 67 -12.14 -18.93 -7.40
CA PRO A 67 -11.81 -20.31 -7.75
C PRO A 67 -13.01 -21.16 -8.22
N GLU A 68 -14.20 -20.89 -7.70
CA GLU A 68 -15.46 -21.59 -7.97
C GLU A 68 -16.43 -20.82 -8.90
N ILE A 69 -15.93 -19.93 -9.76
CA ILE A 69 -16.79 -19.20 -10.72
C ILE A 69 -17.52 -20.16 -11.68
N ALA A 70 -18.78 -19.84 -11.99
CA ALA A 70 -19.57 -20.58 -12.98
C ALA A 70 -19.02 -20.44 -14.41
N ASP A 71 -19.23 -21.46 -15.23
CA ASP A 71 -18.74 -21.49 -16.61
C ASP A 71 -19.24 -20.28 -17.43
N LYS A 72 -18.33 -19.69 -18.22
CA LYS A 72 -18.59 -18.53 -19.11
C LYS A 72 -19.02 -17.25 -18.40
N MET A 73 -18.97 -17.19 -17.07
CA MET A 73 -19.18 -15.95 -16.31
C MET A 73 -17.85 -15.20 -16.14
N GLN A 74 -17.93 -13.89 -15.94
CA GLN A 74 -16.78 -13.06 -15.57
C GLN A 74 -17.18 -12.06 -14.48
N PRO A 75 -16.27 -11.72 -13.56
CA PRO A 75 -16.52 -10.72 -12.54
C PRO A 75 -16.80 -9.34 -13.14
N ARG A 76 -17.59 -8.54 -12.43
CA ARG A 76 -17.89 -7.15 -12.76
C ARG A 76 -17.52 -6.27 -11.58
N HIS A 77 -17.17 -5.02 -11.88
CA HIS A 77 -16.94 -4.00 -10.87
C HIS A 77 -17.82 -2.77 -11.14
N ARG A 78 -18.13 -2.03 -10.07
CA ARG A 78 -18.88 -0.76 -10.15
C ARG A 78 -18.50 0.16 -8.99
N PHE A 79 -18.44 1.46 -9.26
CA PHE A 79 -18.42 2.49 -8.23
C PHE A 79 -19.85 2.82 -7.77
N MET A 80 -20.04 2.90 -6.46
CA MET A 80 -21.29 3.24 -5.80
C MET A 80 -21.05 4.40 -4.85
N SER A 81 -21.94 5.40 -4.89
CA SER A 81 -21.84 6.54 -3.97
C SER A 81 -22.20 6.15 -2.53
N ALA A 82 -21.68 6.88 -1.55
CA ALA A 82 -22.01 6.65 -0.13
C ALA A 82 -23.51 6.86 0.20
N PHE A 83 -24.28 7.53 -0.67
CA PHE A 83 -25.72 7.73 -0.52
C PHE A 83 -26.58 6.55 -1.00
N GLU A 84 -26.01 5.66 -1.83
CA GLU A 84 -26.72 4.49 -2.35
C GLU A 84 -26.73 3.34 -1.34
N GLN A 85 -25.68 3.21 -0.52
CA GLN A 85 -25.60 2.19 0.52
C GLN A 85 -26.48 2.56 1.73
N LYS A 86 -26.97 1.55 2.46
CA LYS A 86 -27.94 1.71 3.57
C LYS A 86 -27.43 1.17 4.91
N VAL A 87 -26.15 0.79 5.01
CA VAL A 87 -25.56 0.14 6.18
C VAL A 87 -24.98 1.17 7.15
N GLU A 88 -24.21 2.11 6.63
CA GLU A 88 -23.59 3.19 7.41
C GLU A 88 -24.25 4.54 7.12
N ALA A 89 -24.03 5.52 7.99
CA ALA A 89 -24.42 6.90 7.69
C ALA A 89 -23.63 7.40 6.45
N PRO A 90 -24.30 8.03 5.47
CA PRO A 90 -23.65 8.45 4.24
C PRO A 90 -22.61 9.55 4.48
N ASP A 91 -21.38 9.33 4.01
CA ASP A 91 -20.28 10.30 4.08
C ASP A 91 -19.71 10.57 2.68
N LYS A 92 -19.75 11.83 2.25
CA LYS A 92 -19.33 12.29 0.92
C LYS A 92 -17.84 12.09 0.64
N ARG A 93 -17.02 11.92 1.67
CA ARG A 93 -15.57 11.69 1.53
C ARG A 93 -15.24 10.29 1.03
N TRP A 94 -16.23 9.40 1.03
CA TRP A 94 -16.07 8.00 0.66
C TRP A 94 -16.99 7.62 -0.48
N GLN A 95 -16.54 6.65 -1.26
CA GLN A 95 -17.35 5.91 -2.22
C GLN A 95 -17.02 4.42 -2.03
N TYR A 96 -17.80 3.56 -2.65
CA TYR A 96 -17.67 2.12 -2.50
C TYR A 96 -17.40 1.48 -3.86
N LEU A 97 -16.30 0.74 -3.94
CA LEU A 97 -15.96 -0.06 -5.11
C LEU A 97 -16.48 -1.49 -4.92
N LEU A 98 -17.45 -1.86 -5.72
CA LEU A 98 -18.11 -3.17 -5.66
C LEU A 98 -17.47 -4.13 -6.64
N PHE A 99 -17.36 -5.39 -6.23
CA PHE A 99 -17.05 -6.52 -7.08
C PHE A 99 -18.18 -7.54 -6.97
N ALA A 100 -18.75 -7.92 -8.12
CA ALA A 100 -19.87 -8.85 -8.21
C ALA A 100 -19.52 -9.98 -9.18
N CYS A 101 -19.77 -11.21 -8.75
CA CYS A 101 -19.56 -12.39 -9.57
C CYS A 101 -20.44 -13.53 -9.06
N GLU A 102 -21.26 -14.16 -9.89
CA GLU A 102 -21.97 -15.38 -9.50
C GLU A 102 -21.00 -16.57 -9.42
N PRO A 103 -21.08 -17.46 -8.41
CA PRO A 103 -22.07 -17.58 -7.33
C PRO A 103 -21.75 -16.77 -6.06
N TYR A 104 -20.71 -15.95 -6.08
CA TYR A 104 -20.25 -15.20 -4.92
C TYR A 104 -21.17 -14.04 -4.58
N GLU A 105 -21.16 -13.69 -3.30
CA GLU A 105 -21.78 -12.45 -2.85
C GLU A 105 -20.98 -11.24 -3.33
N THR A 106 -21.70 -10.14 -3.56
CA THR A 106 -21.06 -8.88 -3.93
C THR A 106 -20.33 -8.31 -2.74
N VAL A 107 -19.03 -8.06 -2.90
CA VAL A 107 -18.19 -7.39 -1.89
C VAL A 107 -17.97 -5.94 -2.27
N ALA A 108 -17.84 -5.06 -1.28
CA ALA A 108 -17.59 -3.64 -1.48
C ALA A 108 -16.41 -3.16 -0.64
N PHE A 109 -15.55 -2.34 -1.24
CA PHE A 109 -14.44 -1.69 -0.55
C PHE A 109 -14.72 -0.20 -0.44
N LYS A 110 -14.65 0.32 0.79
CA LYS A 110 -14.73 1.76 1.06
C LYS A 110 -13.42 2.41 0.60
N ILE A 111 -13.51 3.32 -0.36
CA ILE A 111 -12.36 4.04 -0.93
C ILE A 111 -12.60 5.55 -0.89
N PRO A 112 -11.55 6.38 -0.90
CA PRO A 112 -11.70 7.83 -0.99
C PRO A 112 -12.51 8.24 -2.23
N ASN A 113 -13.36 9.25 -2.05
CA ASN A 113 -14.13 9.85 -3.14
C ASN A 113 -13.30 10.91 -3.89
N ASP A 114 -12.10 10.52 -4.28
CA ASP A 114 -11.20 11.35 -5.09
C ASP A 114 -11.37 10.99 -6.58
N ASP A 115 -11.14 11.95 -7.47
CA ASP A 115 -11.24 11.73 -8.91
C ASP A 115 -10.24 10.65 -9.36
N VAL A 116 -10.68 9.77 -10.25
CA VAL A 116 -9.87 8.69 -10.81
C VAL A 116 -9.39 9.10 -12.19
N ASP A 117 -8.08 8.97 -12.43
CA ASP A 117 -7.48 9.24 -13.73
C ASP A 117 -7.74 8.06 -14.69
N LYS A 118 -8.61 8.31 -15.68
CA LYS A 118 -9.04 7.32 -16.69
C LYS A 118 -8.14 7.28 -17.93
N SER A 119 -6.99 7.96 -17.90
CA SER A 119 -6.00 7.84 -18.98
C SER A 119 -5.49 6.41 -19.12
N GLU A 120 -5.04 6.08 -20.33
CA GLU A 120 -4.57 4.74 -20.68
C GLU A 120 -3.45 4.28 -19.73
N GLY A 121 -3.62 3.08 -19.14
CA GLY A 121 -2.68 2.51 -18.17
C GLY A 121 -2.87 2.95 -16.71
N LYS A 122 -3.67 4.00 -16.44
CA LYS A 122 -3.93 4.47 -15.05
C LYS A 122 -5.21 3.92 -14.44
N PHE A 123 -6.16 3.51 -15.28
CA PHE A 123 -7.33 2.74 -14.89
C PHE A 123 -7.42 1.50 -15.78
N PHE A 124 -7.30 0.32 -15.18
CA PHE A 124 -7.23 -0.94 -15.92
C PHE A 124 -7.88 -2.09 -15.15
N SER A 125 -8.58 -2.96 -15.86
CA SER A 125 -9.11 -4.21 -15.32
C SER A 125 -8.72 -5.41 -16.17
N ASN A 126 -8.34 -6.52 -15.53
CA ASN A 126 -8.03 -7.78 -16.18
C ASN A 126 -8.81 -8.94 -15.54
N TRP A 127 -9.29 -9.87 -16.37
CA TRP A 127 -9.81 -11.15 -15.92
C TRP A 127 -8.90 -12.27 -16.43
N ASP A 128 -8.12 -12.86 -15.53
CA ASP A 128 -7.39 -14.07 -15.80
C ASP A 128 -8.33 -15.27 -15.66
N LYS A 129 -8.72 -15.86 -16.80
CA LYS A 129 -9.64 -17.01 -16.86
C LYS A 129 -9.02 -18.27 -16.29
N ASP A 130 -7.71 -18.47 -16.48
CA ASP A 130 -7.02 -19.69 -16.08
C ASP A 130 -6.67 -19.63 -14.60
N GLY A 131 -6.11 -18.49 -14.15
CA GLY A 131 -5.84 -18.21 -12.73
C GLY A 131 -7.08 -17.82 -11.93
N LYS A 132 -8.25 -17.71 -12.57
CA LYS A 132 -9.54 -17.29 -11.99
C LYS A 132 -9.41 -16.06 -11.10
N THR A 133 -8.62 -15.08 -11.51
CA THR A 133 -8.29 -13.89 -10.72
C THR A 133 -8.67 -12.62 -11.48
N PHE A 134 -9.44 -11.76 -10.82
CA PHE A 134 -9.80 -10.44 -11.34
C PHE A 134 -8.91 -9.38 -10.73
N THR A 135 -8.25 -8.61 -11.59
CA THR A 135 -7.37 -7.51 -11.20
C THR A 135 -8.02 -6.20 -11.62
N LEU A 136 -8.08 -5.24 -10.71
CA LEU A 136 -8.47 -3.86 -11.00
C LEU A 136 -7.43 -2.91 -10.42
N GLN A 137 -6.85 -2.08 -11.26
CA GLN A 137 -5.95 -1.00 -10.87
C GLN A 137 -6.63 0.34 -11.16
N LEU A 138 -6.57 1.25 -10.20
CA LEU A 138 -7.00 2.63 -10.37
C LEU A 138 -5.95 3.58 -9.77
N THR A 139 -5.67 4.65 -10.50
CA THR A 139 -4.81 5.75 -10.06
C THR A 139 -5.69 6.96 -9.80
N PHE A 140 -5.53 7.57 -8.63
CA PHE A 140 -6.21 8.83 -8.34
C PHE A 140 -5.58 9.97 -9.14
N ALA A 141 -6.41 10.91 -9.58
CA ALA A 141 -5.96 12.14 -10.17
C ALA A 141 -5.11 12.90 -9.14
N VAL A 142 -3.95 13.39 -9.59
CA VAL A 142 -3.16 14.32 -8.81
C VAL A 142 -3.89 15.66 -8.92
N GLY A 143 -4.76 15.95 -7.96
CA GLY A 143 -5.33 17.28 -7.84
C GLY A 143 -4.20 18.29 -7.64
N GLU A 144 -4.29 19.46 -8.29
CA GLU A 144 -3.65 20.64 -7.72
C GLU A 144 -4.11 20.69 -6.26
N GLN A 145 -3.18 20.63 -5.31
CA GLN A 145 -3.52 20.77 -3.90
C GLN A 145 -4.48 21.94 -3.76
N ASP A 146 -5.60 21.71 -3.08
CA ASP A 146 -6.63 22.69 -2.82
C ASP A 146 -5.96 23.99 -2.33
N LYS A 147 -5.80 24.99 -3.23
CA LYS A 147 -5.18 26.30 -2.92
C LYS A 147 -6.00 27.08 -1.88
N ASN A 148 -7.04 26.47 -1.32
CA ASN A 148 -8.04 27.06 -0.46
C ASN A 148 -7.89 26.67 1.02
N GLN A 149 -6.78 26.05 1.44
CA GLN A 149 -6.43 26.05 2.86
C GLN A 149 -5.86 27.42 3.24
N PRO A 150 -6.55 28.22 4.09
CA PRO A 150 -5.94 29.42 4.64
C PRO A 150 -4.66 29.01 5.39
N ALA A 151 -3.59 29.79 5.19
CA ALA A 151 -2.31 29.53 5.82
C ALA A 151 -2.51 29.22 7.32
N PRO A 152 -1.81 28.21 7.87
CA PRO A 152 -1.88 27.95 9.30
C PRO A 152 -1.56 29.25 10.05
N PRO A 153 -2.35 29.60 11.08
CA PRO A 153 -2.13 30.83 11.81
C PRO A 153 -0.69 30.86 12.35
N PRO A 154 0.00 32.01 12.28
CA PRO A 154 1.37 32.10 12.74
C PRO A 154 1.47 31.66 14.21
N PRO A 155 2.54 30.96 14.59
CA PRO A 155 2.72 30.52 15.97
C PRO A 155 2.66 31.73 16.91
N ARG A 156 1.75 31.66 17.87
CA ARG A 156 1.55 32.72 18.86
C ARG A 156 2.86 32.88 19.65
N VAL A 157 3.52 34.04 19.52
CA VAL A 157 4.73 34.37 20.27
C VAL A 157 4.38 34.29 21.76
N GLN A 158 4.85 33.24 22.44
CA GLN A 158 4.79 33.17 23.89
C GLN A 158 5.85 34.11 24.42
N LEU A 159 5.46 35.32 24.79
CA LEU A 159 6.29 36.19 25.62
C LEU A 159 6.51 35.46 26.95
N ARG A 160 7.68 34.82 27.07
CA ARG A 160 8.17 34.38 28.38
C ARG A 160 8.49 35.65 29.16
N PHE A 161 7.62 36.00 30.09
CA PHE A 161 7.98 36.90 31.16
C PHE A 161 8.97 36.15 32.06
N TYR A 162 10.14 36.75 32.26
CA TYR A 162 11.17 36.28 33.19
C TYR A 162 10.73 36.45 34.64
#